data_AF-A0A952WS05-F1
#
_entry.id   AF-A0A952WS05-F1
#
_cell.length_a   1.000
_cell.length_b   1.000
_cell.length_c   1.000
_cell.angle_alpha   90.00
_cell.angle_beta   90.00
_cell.angle_gamma   90.00
#
_symmetry.space_group_name_H-M   'P 1'
#
loop_
_entity.id
_entity.type
_entity.pdbx_description
1 polymer ?
#
loop_
_entity_poly.entity_id
_entity_poly.type
_entity_poly.pdbx_seq_one_letter_code
_entity_poly.pdbx_strand_id
1 'polypeptide(L)'
;MPDLPPSPPRMRSDGINPGCESRGERIVGRVTLVCFAAVICWGTVSVLFIPSRVSLASMLIPVGAFTIGATLAHRIAARRARREVIAADYCLCLECRYPLATLPAGGTCPECGAAYEHEQVRTCWEWTLDEHWRS
;
A
#
# COMPACT_ATOMS: atom_id res chain seq x y z
N MET A 1 -38.24 -0.13 23.52
CA MET A 1 -36.78 -0.08 23.71
C MET A 1 -36.18 -0.17 22.31
N PRO A 2 -35.55 0.90 21.79
CA PRO A 2 -34.83 0.82 20.52
C PRO A 2 -33.58 -0.04 20.71
N ASP A 3 -33.41 -1.05 19.85
CA ASP A 3 -32.20 -1.88 19.76
C ASP A 3 -31.00 -0.97 19.49
N LEU A 4 -30.02 -0.99 20.40
CA LEU A 4 -28.73 -0.37 20.12
C LEU A 4 -28.03 -1.17 19.02
N PRO A 5 -27.39 -0.49 18.04
CA PRO A 5 -26.55 -1.19 17.07
C PRO A 5 -25.44 -1.95 17.81
N PRO A 6 -25.01 -3.12 17.29
CA PRO A 6 -23.92 -3.87 17.88
C PRO A 6 -22.70 -2.96 17.99
N SER A 7 -22.16 -2.87 19.21
CA SER A 7 -20.91 -2.17 19.46
C SER A 7 -19.84 -2.73 18.53
N PRO A 8 -19.05 -1.88 17.85
CA PRO A 8 -18.00 -2.36 16.98
C PRO A 8 -17.09 -3.32 17.76
N PRO A 9 -16.59 -4.39 17.13
CA PRO A 9 -15.66 -5.31 17.79
C PRO A 9 -14.53 -4.48 18.38
N ARG A 10 -14.28 -4.62 19.68
CA ARG A 10 -13.14 -3.96 20.34
C ARG A 10 -11.88 -4.49 19.69
N MET A 11 -11.37 -3.76 18.69
CA MET A 11 -10.03 -3.94 18.18
C MET A 11 -9.10 -3.84 19.36
N ARG A 12 -8.45 -4.96 19.69
CA ARG A 12 -7.44 -5.02 20.73
C ARG A 12 -6.31 -4.08 20.31
N SER A 13 -6.16 -2.98 21.04
CA SER A 13 -5.17 -1.92 20.78
C SER A 13 -3.71 -2.36 21.01
N ASP A 14 -3.49 -3.61 21.43
CA ASP A 14 -2.15 -4.15 21.77
C ASP A 14 -1.36 -4.65 20.55
N GLY A 15 -1.89 -4.44 19.35
CA GLY A 15 -1.16 -4.73 18.14
C GLY A 15 -1.87 -4.12 16.96
N ILE A 16 -1.31 -3.03 16.44
CA ILE A 16 -1.34 -2.80 14.99
C ILE A 16 -1.04 -4.18 14.38
N ASN A 17 -2.04 -4.86 13.81
CA ASN A 17 -1.80 -6.15 13.17
C ASN A 17 -0.76 -5.89 12.08
N PRO A 18 0.51 -6.32 12.23
CA PRO A 18 1.51 -6.10 11.19
C PRO A 18 1.16 -6.86 9.90
N GLY A 19 0.13 -7.71 9.95
CA GLY A 19 -0.40 -8.46 8.81
C GLY A 19 -1.12 -7.63 7.75
N CYS A 20 -1.55 -6.39 8.04
CA CYS A 20 -2.10 -5.50 7.01
C CYS A 20 -1.02 -4.74 6.22
N GLU A 21 0.26 -4.79 6.65
CA GLU A 21 1.37 -4.29 5.85
C GLU A 21 1.58 -5.26 4.69
N SER A 22 0.80 -5.03 3.64
CA SER A 22 0.74 -5.90 2.49
C SER A 22 2.15 -6.18 1.98
N ARG A 23 2.43 -7.43 1.62
CA ARG A 23 3.68 -7.83 0.94
C ARG A 23 4.04 -6.91 -0.24
N GLY A 24 3.05 -6.23 -0.82
CA GLY A 24 3.19 -5.18 -1.83
C GLY A 24 3.91 -3.90 -1.36
N GLU A 25 3.69 -3.41 -0.14
CA GLU A 25 4.37 -2.20 0.38
C GLU A 25 5.89 -2.38 0.48
N ARG A 26 6.35 -3.58 0.85
CA ARG A 26 7.78 -3.89 0.90
C ARG A 26 8.44 -3.88 -0.48
N ILE A 27 7.71 -4.28 -1.52
CA ILE A 27 8.21 -4.27 -2.90
C ILE A 27 8.26 -2.84 -3.42
N VAL A 28 7.20 -2.06 -3.22
CA VAL A 28 7.16 -0.65 -3.67
C VAL A 28 8.22 0.18 -2.93
N GLY A 29 8.41 -0.04 -1.62
CA GLY A 29 9.47 0.60 -0.84
C GLY A 29 10.88 0.28 -1.36
N ARG A 30 11.17 -0.99 -1.64
CA ARG A 30 12.47 -1.40 -2.21
C ARG A 30 12.73 -0.82 -3.60
N VAL A 31 11.73 -0.83 -4.48
CA VAL A 31 11.86 -0.26 -5.84
C VAL A 31 12.09 1.26 -5.76
N THR A 32 11.32 1.95 -4.92
CA THR A 32 11.46 3.40 -4.71
C THR A 32 12.87 3.75 -4.21
N LEU A 33 13.40 2.97 -3.25
CA LEU A 33 14.73 3.16 -2.69
C LEU A 33 15.84 2.92 -3.73
N VAL A 34 15.75 1.86 -4.53
CA VAL A 34 16.71 1.55 -5.59
C VAL A 34 16.75 2.67 -6.63
N CYS A 35 15.58 3.13 -7.10
CA CYS A 35 15.54 4.19 -8.09
C CYS A 35 16.02 5.54 -7.51
N PHE A 36 15.74 5.83 -6.24
CA PHE A 36 16.27 7.03 -5.57
C PHE A 36 17.80 7.00 -5.47
N ALA A 37 18.38 5.86 -5.08
CA ALA A 37 19.82 5.67 -5.04
C ALA A 37 20.46 5.84 -6.45
N ALA A 38 19.81 5.34 -7.49
CA ALA A 38 20.26 5.51 -8.87
C ALA A 38 20.25 6.98 -9.32
N VAL A 39 19.24 7.76 -8.94
CA VAL A 39 19.16 9.21 -9.24
C VAL A 39 20.27 9.98 -8.51
N ILE A 40 20.53 9.65 -7.24
CA ILE A 40 21.64 10.26 -6.49
C ILE A 40 22.97 9.93 -7.15
N CYS A 41 23.20 8.66 -7.51
CA CYS A 41 24.42 8.22 -8.16
C CYS A 41 24.62 8.89 -9.52
N TRP A 42 23.55 9.02 -10.31
CA TRP A 42 23.59 9.76 -11.57
C TRP A 42 23.93 11.24 -11.36
N GLY A 43 23.31 11.88 -10.37
CA GLY A 43 23.57 13.28 -10.02
C GLY A 43 25.01 13.52 -9.57
N THR A 44 25.56 12.65 -8.70
CA THR A 44 26.95 12.77 -8.23
C THR A 44 27.95 12.56 -9.36
N VAL A 45 27.75 11.55 -10.22
CA VAL A 45 28.59 11.32 -11.40
C VAL A 45 28.54 12.52 -12.35
N SER A 46 27.34 13.07 -12.58
CA SER A 46 27.15 14.26 -13.44
C SER A 46 27.90 15.47 -12.89
N VAL A 47 27.88 15.71 -11.58
CA VAL A 47 28.62 16.84 -10.96
C VAL A 47 30.13 16.69 -11.13
N LEU A 48 30.65 15.46 -11.08
CA LEU A 48 32.10 15.19 -11.17
C LEU A 48 32.64 15.26 -12.61
N PHE A 49 31.82 14.96 -13.62
CA PHE A 49 32.26 14.84 -15.02
C PHE A 49 31.90 16.03 -15.90
N ILE A 50 31.02 16.93 -15.45
CA ILE A 50 30.46 17.99 -16.30
C ILE A 50 31.18 19.33 -16.05
N PRO A 51 31.72 19.99 -17.09
CA PRO A 51 32.38 21.29 -16.94
C PRO A 51 31.39 22.37 -16.47
N SER A 52 31.89 23.35 -15.72
CA SER A 52 31.17 24.39 -14.95
C SER A 52 30.16 25.29 -15.68
N ARG A 53 29.80 24.99 -16.94
CA ARG A 53 28.88 25.78 -17.78
C ARG A 53 27.46 25.23 -17.85
N VAL A 54 27.17 24.10 -17.20
CA VAL A 54 25.85 23.47 -17.32
C VAL A 54 24.92 24.02 -16.25
N SER A 55 23.78 24.57 -16.69
CA SER A 55 22.83 25.27 -15.84
C SER A 55 22.29 24.36 -14.74
N LEU A 56 22.13 24.88 -13.52
CA LEU A 56 21.48 24.23 -12.38
C LEU A 56 20.13 23.58 -12.76
N ALA A 57 19.43 24.14 -13.75
CA ALA A 57 18.20 23.57 -14.30
C ALA A 57 18.37 22.12 -14.78
N SER A 58 19.52 21.77 -15.37
CA SER A 58 19.79 20.41 -15.87
C SER A 58 19.85 19.35 -14.76
N MET A 59 20.25 19.74 -13.54
CA MET A 59 20.30 18.86 -12.37
C MET A 59 18.92 18.66 -11.74
N LEU A 60 18.06 19.68 -11.82
CA LEU A 60 16.72 19.65 -11.20
C LEU A 60 15.69 18.87 -12.02
N ILE A 61 15.81 18.87 -13.35
CA ILE A 61 14.88 18.15 -14.25
C ILE A 61 14.78 16.65 -13.94
N PRO A 62 15.87 15.86 -13.85
CA PRO A 62 15.77 14.43 -13.58
C PRO A 62 15.23 14.12 -12.17
N VAL A 63 15.59 14.94 -11.18
CA VAL A 63 15.06 14.81 -9.81
C VAL A 63 13.56 15.10 -9.78
N GLY A 64 13.12 16.16 -10.45
CA GLY A 64 11.70 16.50 -10.60
C GLY A 64 10.92 15.42 -11.34
N ALA A 65 11.43 14.93 -12.48
CA ALA A 65 10.81 13.85 -13.24
C ALA A 65 10.70 12.56 -12.41
N PHE A 66 11.74 12.22 -11.65
CA PHE A 66 11.74 11.03 -10.80
C PHE A 66 10.72 11.12 -9.66
N THR A 67 10.71 12.25 -8.94
CA THR A 67 9.77 12.47 -7.82
C THR A 67 8.31 12.45 -8.28
N ILE A 68 8.00 13.10 -9.41
CA ILE A 68 6.68 13.08 -10.03
C ILE A 68 6.32 11.66 -10.48
N GLY A 69 7.25 10.95 -11.14
CA GLY A 69 7.05 9.57 -11.59
C GLY A 69 6.77 8.61 -10.43
N ALA A 70 7.56 8.70 -9.35
CA ALA A 70 7.41 7.87 -8.17
C ALA A 70 6.08 8.12 -7.44
N THR A 71 5.70 9.39 -7.26
CA THR A 71 4.41 9.75 -6.64
C THR A 71 3.22 9.29 -7.50
N LEU A 72 3.29 9.44 -8.83
CA LEU A 72 2.25 8.95 -9.73
C LEU A 72 2.16 7.42 -9.70
N ALA A 73 3.29 6.71 -9.72
CA ALA A 73 3.34 5.25 -9.63
C ALA A 73 2.73 4.75 -8.31
N HIS A 74 3.09 5.36 -7.18
CA HIS A 74 2.48 5.08 -5.87
C HIS A 74 0.97 5.29 -5.89
N ARG A 75 0.51 6.43 -6.41
CA ARG A 75 -0.92 6.73 -6.51
C ARG A 75 -1.67 5.75 -7.40
N ILE A 76 -1.08 5.33 -8.52
CA ILE A 76 -1.68 4.33 -9.41
C ILE A 76 -1.73 2.97 -8.72
N ALA A 77 -0.65 2.55 -8.05
CA ALA A 77 -0.61 1.29 -7.31
C ALA A 77 -1.65 1.25 -6.18
N ALA A 78 -1.75 2.31 -5.38
CA ALA A 78 -2.76 2.46 -4.34
C ALA A 78 -4.18 2.41 -4.92
N ARG A 79 -4.43 3.12 -6.03
CA ARG A 79 -5.73 3.07 -6.72
C ARG A 79 -6.06 1.68 -7.25
N ARG A 80 -5.08 0.94 -7.77
CA ARG A 80 -5.28 -0.44 -8.24
C ARG A 80 -5.62 -1.37 -7.09
N ALA A 81 -4.85 -1.31 -6.00
CA ALA A 81 -5.12 -2.10 -4.80
C ALA A 81 -6.52 -1.81 -4.23
N ARG A 82 -6.93 -0.53 -4.19
CA ARG A 82 -8.28 -0.16 -3.78
C ARG A 82 -9.36 -0.74 -4.69
N ARG A 83 -9.18 -0.64 -6.01
CA ARG A 83 -10.12 -1.20 -6.98
C ARG A 83 -10.24 -2.72 -6.84
N GLU A 84 -9.13 -3.40 -6.55
CA GLU A 84 -9.10 -4.84 -6.32
C GLU A 84 -9.91 -5.22 -5.07
N VAL A 85 -9.72 -4.53 -3.95
CA VAL A 85 -10.48 -4.74 -2.71
C VAL A 85 -11.98 -4.51 -2.93
N ILE A 86 -12.34 -3.42 -3.61
CA ILE A 86 -13.75 -3.10 -3.91
C ILE A 86 -14.36 -4.14 -4.87
N ALA A 87 -13.62 -4.55 -5.90
CA ALA A 87 -14.09 -5.55 -6.86
C ALA A 87 -14.28 -6.94 -6.21
N ALA A 88 -13.52 -7.24 -5.15
CA ALA A 88 -13.65 -8.44 -4.35
C ALA A 88 -14.67 -8.30 -3.21
N ASP A 89 -15.48 -7.24 -3.19
CA ASP A 89 -16.49 -6.95 -2.17
C ASP A 89 -15.94 -7.01 -0.73
N TYR A 90 -14.71 -6.51 -0.57
CA TYR A 90 -13.96 -6.48 0.69
C TYR A 90 -13.64 -7.86 1.27
N CYS A 91 -13.77 -8.93 0.48
CA CYS A 91 -13.50 -10.32 0.88
C CYS A 91 -12.12 -10.80 0.39
N LEU A 92 -11.06 -10.07 0.75
CA LEU A 92 -9.68 -10.47 0.50
C LEU A 92 -8.99 -10.79 1.83
N CYS A 93 -8.19 -11.86 1.88
CA CYS A 93 -7.36 -12.13 3.05
C CYS A 93 -6.47 -10.91 3.37
N LEU A 94 -6.45 -10.50 4.64
CA LEU A 94 -5.71 -9.31 5.08
C LEU A 94 -4.20 -9.45 4.91
N GLU A 95 -3.67 -10.68 4.95
CA GLU A 95 -2.24 -10.94 4.81
C GLU A 95 -1.79 -11.16 3.36
N CYS A 96 -2.43 -12.10 2.66
CA CYS A 96 -1.99 -12.55 1.35
C CYS A 96 -2.84 -12.04 0.18
N ARG A 97 -3.95 -11.35 0.45
CA ARG A 97 -4.94 -10.88 -0.54
C ARG A 97 -5.59 -12.00 -1.37
N TYR A 98 -5.58 -13.24 -0.89
CA TYR A 98 -6.33 -14.31 -1.55
C TYR A 98 -7.84 -14.03 -1.48
N PRO A 99 -8.61 -14.21 -2.57
CA PRO A 99 -10.05 -14.03 -2.58
C PRO A 99 -10.76 -15.05 -1.70
N LEU A 100 -11.44 -14.55 -0.67
CA LEU A 100 -12.22 -15.35 0.29
C LEU A 100 -13.69 -15.47 -0.13
N ALA A 101 -14.15 -14.67 -1.09
CA ALA A 101 -15.55 -14.60 -1.49
C ALA A 101 -16.18 -15.96 -1.88
N THR A 102 -15.38 -16.92 -2.38
CA THR A 102 -15.84 -18.26 -2.78
C THR A 102 -15.69 -19.32 -1.69
N LEU A 103 -15.11 -18.96 -0.54
CA LEU A 103 -14.88 -19.85 0.60
C LEU A 103 -16.00 -19.70 1.65
N PRO A 104 -16.09 -20.62 2.64
CA PRO A 104 -17.05 -20.49 3.74
C PRO A 104 -16.87 -19.18 4.51
N ALA A 105 -17.94 -18.70 5.15
CA ALA A 105 -17.97 -17.41 5.86
C ALA A 105 -16.90 -17.25 6.96
N GLY A 106 -16.38 -18.36 7.49
CA GLY A 106 -15.24 -18.38 8.39
C GLY A 106 -14.41 -19.64 8.20
N GLY A 107 -13.11 -19.52 8.44
CA GLY A 107 -12.18 -20.62 8.26
C GLY A 107 -10.74 -20.16 8.25
N THR A 108 -9.92 -20.87 7.47
CA THR A 108 -8.49 -20.62 7.36
C THR A 108 -8.16 -20.38 5.89
N CYS A 109 -7.38 -19.35 5.61
CA CYS A 109 -6.97 -19.03 4.24
C CYS A 109 -6.12 -20.18 3.69
N PRO A 110 -6.43 -20.73 2.50
CA PRO A 110 -5.70 -21.86 1.94
C PRO A 110 -4.26 -21.52 1.53
N GLU A 111 -3.95 -20.24 1.29
CA GLU A 111 -2.62 -19.80 0.85
C GLU A 111 -1.66 -19.52 2.01
N CYS A 112 -2.10 -18.74 3.01
CA CYS A 112 -1.24 -18.33 4.12
C CYS A 112 -1.56 -18.99 5.46
N GLY A 113 -2.67 -19.70 5.58
CA GLY A 113 -3.10 -20.31 6.84
C GLY A 113 -3.64 -19.33 7.88
N ALA A 114 -3.88 -18.06 7.51
CA ALA A 114 -4.48 -17.09 8.42
C ALA A 114 -5.96 -17.43 8.69
N ALA A 115 -6.37 -17.40 9.96
CA ALA A 115 -7.78 -17.49 10.32
C ALA A 115 -8.53 -16.25 9.82
N TYR A 116 -9.75 -16.44 9.31
CA TYR A 116 -10.58 -15.36 8.82
C TYR A 116 -12.05 -15.58 9.14
N GLU A 117 -12.77 -14.47 9.21
CA GLU A 117 -14.23 -14.39 9.21
C GLU A 117 -14.61 -13.26 8.24
N HIS A 118 -15.53 -13.51 7.30
CA HIS A 118 -15.85 -12.57 6.22
C HIS A 118 -16.28 -11.21 6.73
N GLU A 119 -17.11 -11.17 7.78
CA GLU A 119 -17.59 -9.93 8.37
C GLU A 119 -16.43 -9.10 8.96
N GLN A 120 -15.54 -9.75 9.72
CA GLN A 120 -14.36 -9.10 10.30
C GLN A 120 -13.40 -8.58 9.21
N VAL A 121 -13.18 -9.38 8.17
CA VAL A 121 -12.31 -9.01 7.04
C VAL A 121 -12.88 -7.80 6.30
N ARG A 122 -14.20 -7.79 6.03
CA ARG A 122 -14.87 -6.66 5.40
C ARG A 122 -14.73 -5.40 6.24
N THR A 123 -15.04 -5.45 7.53
CA THR A 123 -14.90 -4.30 8.43
C THR A 123 -13.46 -3.78 8.49
N CYS A 124 -12.47 -4.68 8.51
CA CYS A 124 -11.06 -4.28 8.48
C CYS A 124 -10.69 -3.52 7.20
N TRP A 125 -11.13 -4.00 6.03
CA TRP A 125 -10.86 -3.31 4.77
C TRP A 125 -11.60 -1.98 4.65
N GLU A 126 -12.86 -1.92 5.09
CA GLU A 126 -13.64 -0.68 5.11
C GLU A 126 -12.95 0.39 5.97
N TRP A 127 -12.55 0.03 7.19
CA TRP A 127 -11.81 0.94 8.07
C TRP A 127 -10.47 1.38 7.45
N THR A 128 -9.69 0.43 6.93
CA THR A 128 -8.38 0.72 6.30
C THR A 128 -8.52 1.67 5.11
N LEU A 129 -9.55 1.49 4.29
CA LEU A 129 -9.78 2.33 3.12
C LEU A 129 -10.32 3.73 3.46
N ASP A 130 -11.03 3.87 4.59
CA ASP A 130 -11.56 5.16 5.06
C ASP A 130 -10.47 6.00 5.75
N GLU A 131 -9.67 5.40 6.62
CA GLU A 131 -8.58 6.06 7.36
C GLU A 131 -7.48 6.55 6.41
N HIS A 132 -7.03 5.69 5.49
CA HIS A 132 -5.84 5.96 4.68
C HIS A 132 -6.10 6.85 3.46
N TRP A 133 -7.35 7.23 3.17
CA TRP A 133 -7.72 8.00 1.97
C TRP A 133 -8.42 9.35 2.26
N ARG A 134 -8.74 9.66 3.52
CA ARG A 134 -9.16 11.01 3.91
C ARG A 134 -8.00 11.98 4.17
N SER A 135 -6.81 11.45 4.48
CA SER A 135 -5.57 12.22 4.72
C SER A 135 -4.80 12.49 3.43
#